data_AF-A0A6P7FKC6-F1
#
_entry.id   AF-A0A6P7FKC6-F1
#
_cell.length_a   1.000
_cell.length_b   1.000
_cell.length_c   1.000
_cell.angle_alpha   90.00
_cell.angle_beta   90.00
_cell.angle_gamma   90.00
#
_symmetry.space_group_name_H-M   'P 1'
#
loop_
_entity.id
_entity.type
_entity.pdbx_description
1 polymer ?
#
loop_
_entity_poly.entity_id
_entity_poly.type
_entity_poly.pdbx_seq_one_letter_code
_entity_poly.pdbx_strand_id
1 'polypeptide(L)'
;MIVGGPASKKYFVSGLQENYPTSKVRGTNTQIGETVPIVSFQDCSKLITEYVKSKASPPHELPLKTIFAFSYYFDRATEAGLIDEATGGNILIKDFKGAAEKACHEANAEQPFMCLDLTFIWSLLEHGFGLKPETKIFLHKKINGHEISWALGAAYEVLRGKQTVR
;
A
#
# COMPACT_ATOMS: atom_id res chain seq x y z
N MET A 1 -19.34 -0.49 -10.49
CA MET A 1 -18.92 0.26 -11.70
C MET A 1 -18.04 -0.66 -12.53
N ILE A 2 -18.31 -0.87 -13.83
CA ILE A 2 -17.52 -1.81 -14.66
C ILE A 2 -16.29 -1.06 -15.19
N VAL A 3 -15.10 -1.43 -14.73
CA VAL A 3 -13.84 -0.86 -15.25
C VAL A 3 -13.30 -1.83 -16.32
N GLY A 4 -13.26 -1.38 -17.57
CA GLY A 4 -12.81 -2.18 -18.72
C GLY A 4 -11.39 -1.80 -19.17
N GLY A 5 -10.49 -2.79 -19.20
CA GLY A 5 -9.19 -2.74 -19.89
C GLY A 5 -9.03 -3.94 -20.84
N PRO A 6 -8.08 -3.90 -21.80
CA PRO A 6 -8.11 -4.70 -23.03
C PRO A 6 -7.63 -6.15 -22.82
N ALA A 7 -8.52 -6.94 -22.22
CA ALA A 7 -8.68 -8.40 -22.21
C ALA A 7 -9.71 -8.65 -21.11
N SER A 8 -10.95 -8.19 -21.35
CA SER A 8 -11.88 -7.81 -20.27
C SER A 8 -12.43 -9.02 -19.51
N LYS A 9 -11.68 -9.52 -18.52
CA LYS A 9 -12.30 -10.09 -17.32
C LYS A 9 -13.24 -9.01 -16.77
N LYS A 10 -14.54 -9.31 -16.66
CA LYS A 10 -15.51 -8.39 -16.08
C LYS A 10 -15.31 -8.40 -14.57
N TYR A 11 -14.73 -7.34 -14.05
CA TYR A 11 -14.61 -7.14 -12.61
C TYR A 11 -15.85 -6.41 -12.10
N PHE A 12 -16.56 -7.03 -11.17
CA PHE A 12 -17.65 -6.38 -10.45
C PHE A 12 -17.07 -5.75 -9.19
N VAL A 13 -16.91 -4.42 -9.23
CA VAL A 13 -16.55 -3.64 -8.05
C VAL A 13 -17.85 -3.11 -7.45
N SER A 14 -18.25 -3.69 -6.32
CA SER A 14 -19.35 -3.25 -5.48
C SER A 14 -18.83 -2.91 -4.08
N GLY A 15 -19.50 -1.97 -3.41
CA GLY A 15 -19.36 -1.81 -1.96
C GLY A 15 -19.97 -3.00 -1.21
N LEU A 16 -20.12 -2.87 0.11
CA LEU A 16 -20.65 -3.90 1.02
C LEU A 16 -22.17 -4.20 0.84
N GLN A 17 -22.73 -4.03 -0.37
CA GLN A 17 -24.12 -4.36 -0.71
C GLN A 17 -24.21 -5.55 -1.67
N GLU A 18 -25.36 -6.23 -1.55
CA GLU A 18 -25.79 -7.51 -2.14
C GLU A 18 -24.92 -8.11 -3.28
N ASN A 19 -24.60 -9.40 -3.11
CA ASN A 19 -23.95 -10.32 -4.07
C ASN A 19 -22.42 -10.43 -4.03
N TYR A 20 -21.76 -10.04 -2.93
CA TYR A 20 -20.36 -10.44 -2.72
C TYR A 20 -20.28 -11.85 -2.12
N PRO A 21 -19.28 -12.68 -2.50
CA PRO A 21 -19.10 -14.00 -1.91
C PRO A 21 -18.87 -13.89 -0.41
N THR A 22 -19.67 -14.60 0.38
CA THR A 22 -19.56 -14.62 1.84
C THR A 22 -19.36 -16.05 2.35
N SER A 23 -18.67 -16.16 3.49
CA SER A 23 -18.55 -17.41 4.24
C SER A 23 -19.26 -17.27 5.58
N LYS A 24 -19.92 -18.34 6.03
CA LYS A 24 -20.55 -18.40 7.35
C LYS A 24 -19.54 -18.93 8.36
N VAL A 25 -19.12 -18.08 9.29
CA VAL A 25 -18.28 -18.48 10.42
C VAL A 25 -19.19 -19.08 11.48
N ARG A 26 -18.95 -20.34 11.86
CA ARG A 26 -19.76 -21.04 12.87
C ARG A 26 -19.49 -20.41 14.24
N GLY A 27 -20.54 -19.95 14.91
CA GLY A 27 -20.45 -19.47 16.27
C GLY A 27 -19.97 -20.55 17.25
N THR A 28 -19.21 -20.14 18.27
CA THR A 28 -18.86 -20.99 19.42
C THR A 28 -19.85 -20.73 20.56
N ASN A 29 -19.70 -21.43 21.69
CA ASN A 29 -20.55 -21.22 22.88
C ASN A 29 -20.55 -19.76 23.39
N THR A 30 -19.59 -18.94 22.96
CA THR A 30 -19.39 -17.55 23.41
C THR A 30 -19.55 -16.51 22.29
N GLN A 31 -19.70 -16.92 21.02
CA GLN A 31 -19.77 -16.00 19.88
C GLN A 31 -20.87 -16.39 18.90
N ILE A 32 -21.67 -15.40 18.48
CA ILE A 32 -22.71 -15.55 17.46
C ILE A 32 -22.03 -15.74 16.11
N GLY A 33 -22.50 -16.70 15.30
CA GLY A 33 -21.95 -16.93 13.96
C GLY A 33 -22.19 -15.73 13.03
N GLU A 34 -21.15 -15.30 12.33
CA GLU A 34 -21.17 -14.12 11.46
C GLU A 34 -21.04 -14.52 9.97
N THR A 35 -21.61 -13.70 9.09
CA THR A 35 -21.44 -13.82 7.63
C THR A 35 -20.42 -12.78 7.18
N VAL A 36 -19.22 -13.24 6.81
CA VAL A 36 -18.09 -12.35 6.46
C VAL A 36 -17.76 -12.45 4.96
N PRO A 37 -17.27 -11.39 4.31
CA PRO A 37 -16.80 -11.45 2.93
C PRO A 37 -15.62 -12.42 2.79
N ILE A 38 -15.59 -13.16 1.68
CA ILE A 38 -14.44 -14.02 1.33
C ILE A 38 -13.33 -13.14 0.78
N VAL A 39 -12.23 -13.04 1.52
CA VAL A 39 -11.03 -12.32 1.10
C VAL A 39 -9.85 -13.30 1.10
N SER A 40 -9.06 -13.29 0.03
CA SER A 40 -7.92 -14.19 -0.18
C SER A 40 -6.68 -13.37 -0.52
N PHE A 41 -5.72 -13.34 0.41
CA PHE A 41 -4.43 -12.70 0.16
C PHE A 41 -3.71 -13.32 -1.03
N GLN A 42 -3.77 -14.64 -1.21
CA GLN A 42 -3.09 -15.34 -2.30
C GLN A 42 -3.63 -14.93 -3.68
N ASP A 43 -4.95 -14.84 -3.83
CA ASP A 43 -5.55 -14.43 -5.10
C ASP A 43 -5.33 -12.93 -5.37
N CYS A 44 -5.47 -12.10 -4.34
CA CYS A 44 -5.23 -10.66 -4.42
C CYS A 44 -3.78 -10.35 -4.81
N SER A 45 -2.81 -10.93 -4.09
CA SER A 45 -1.38 -10.75 -4.35
C SER A 45 -0.97 -11.22 -5.73
N LYS A 46 -1.52 -12.34 -6.21
CA LYS A 46 -1.24 -12.84 -7.56
C LYS A 46 -1.67 -11.84 -8.64
N LEU A 47 -2.91 -11.37 -8.57
CA LEU A 47 -3.46 -10.40 -9.54
C LEU A 47 -2.68 -9.08 -9.53
N ILE A 48 -2.42 -8.55 -8.34
CA ILE A 48 -1.67 -7.30 -8.18
C ILE A 48 -0.24 -7.47 -8.69
N THR A 49 0.44 -8.56 -8.35
CA THR A 49 1.83 -8.77 -8.75
C THR A 49 1.96 -8.90 -10.26
N GLU A 50 1.02 -9.56 -10.92
CA GLU A 50 0.96 -9.61 -12.38
C GLU A 50 0.79 -8.21 -12.97
N TYR A 51 -0.16 -7.42 -12.44
CA TYR A 51 -0.39 -6.05 -12.87
C TYR A 51 0.84 -5.15 -12.67
N VAL A 52 1.41 -5.15 -11.47
CA VAL A 52 2.59 -4.34 -11.12
C VAL A 52 3.77 -4.68 -12.01
N LYS A 53 4.09 -5.97 -12.19
CA LYS A 53 5.20 -6.39 -13.07
C LYS A 53 4.97 -5.99 -14.52
N SER A 54 3.72 -5.85 -14.96
CA SER A 54 3.40 -5.37 -16.32
C SER A 54 3.57 -3.86 -16.50
N LYS A 55 3.63 -3.08 -15.41
CA LYS A 55 3.66 -1.61 -15.43
C LYS A 55 4.95 -1.00 -14.91
N ALA A 56 5.57 -1.63 -13.92
CA ALA A 56 6.76 -1.13 -13.25
C ALA A 56 8.02 -1.77 -13.81
N SER A 57 9.11 -1.00 -13.82
CA SER A 57 10.45 -1.48 -14.14
C SER A 57 11.38 -1.11 -12.97
N PRO A 58 12.09 -2.07 -12.35
CA PRO A 58 12.95 -1.80 -11.20
C PRO A 58 14.04 -0.77 -11.51
N PRO A 59 14.11 0.36 -10.79
CA PRO A 59 15.22 1.30 -10.93
C PRO A 59 16.49 0.71 -10.32
N HIS A 60 17.59 0.65 -11.09
CA HIS A 60 18.84 0.02 -10.64
C HIS A 60 19.45 0.65 -9.38
N GLU A 61 19.29 1.97 -9.21
CA GLU A 61 19.88 2.69 -8.10
C GLU A 61 19.08 2.61 -6.80
N LEU A 62 17.77 2.31 -6.88
CA LEU A 62 16.88 2.42 -5.72
C LEU A 62 17.32 1.53 -4.55
N PRO A 63 17.75 0.26 -4.74
CA PRO A 63 18.23 -0.59 -3.65
C PRO A 63 19.51 -0.07 -2.96
N LEU A 64 20.23 0.87 -3.57
CA LEU A 64 21.49 1.43 -3.06
C LEU A 64 21.28 2.71 -2.24
N LYS A 65 20.04 3.21 -2.14
CA LYS A 65 19.72 4.48 -1.48
C LYS A 65 18.90 4.25 -0.22
N THR A 66 18.93 5.24 0.66
CA THR A 66 17.95 5.36 1.74
C THR A 66 16.60 5.76 1.13
N ILE A 67 15.57 4.96 1.39
CA ILE A 67 14.25 5.14 0.79
C ILE A 67 13.32 5.81 1.80
N PHE A 68 12.80 6.97 1.43
CA PHE A 68 11.72 7.64 2.15
C PHE A 68 10.43 7.50 1.35
N ALA A 69 9.36 7.12 2.03
CA ALA A 69 8.02 7.06 1.47
C ALA A 69 7.10 8.00 2.26
N PHE A 70 6.21 8.67 1.54
CA PHE A 70 5.37 9.75 2.07
C PHE A 70 3.92 9.55 1.66
N SER A 71 3.04 10.40 2.19
CA SER A 71 1.63 10.47 1.80
C SER A 71 0.95 9.10 1.99
N TYR A 72 0.43 8.50 0.93
CA TYR A 72 -0.39 7.30 1.03
C TYR A 72 0.31 6.10 1.69
N TYR A 73 1.63 5.94 1.51
CA TYR A 73 2.40 4.91 2.21
C TYR A 73 2.39 5.14 3.74
N PHE A 74 2.50 6.40 4.16
CA PHE A 74 2.47 6.81 5.56
C PHE A 74 1.09 6.58 6.17
N ASP A 75 0.03 6.99 5.46
CA ASP A 75 -1.35 6.85 5.93
C ASP A 75 -1.70 5.37 6.13
N ARG A 76 -1.43 4.52 5.12
CA ARG A 76 -1.69 3.07 5.22
C ARG A 76 -0.84 2.39 6.29
N ALA A 77 0.42 2.78 6.47
CA ALA A 77 1.26 2.22 7.53
C ALA A 77 0.75 2.63 8.92
N THR A 78 0.28 3.86 9.09
CA THR A 78 -0.31 4.35 10.35
C THR A 78 -1.60 3.60 10.67
N GLU A 79 -2.52 3.51 9.70
CA GLU A 79 -3.81 2.83 9.87
C GLU A 79 -3.64 1.32 10.12
N ALA A 80 -2.59 0.71 9.58
CA ALA A 80 -2.21 -0.68 9.85
C ALA A 80 -1.45 -0.87 11.18
N GLY A 81 -1.15 0.21 11.91
CA GLY A 81 -0.42 0.18 13.17
C GLY A 81 1.07 -0.16 13.04
N LEU A 82 1.66 0.03 11.85
CA LEU A 82 3.08 -0.24 11.59
C LEU A 82 3.99 0.90 12.07
N ILE A 83 3.46 2.12 12.18
CA ILE A 83 4.18 3.31 12.62
C ILE A 83 3.27 4.18 13.50
N ASP A 84 3.88 5.08 14.26
CA ASP A 84 3.18 6.09 15.04
C ASP A 84 2.80 7.30 14.15
N GLU A 85 1.59 7.82 14.27
CA GLU A 85 1.11 8.93 13.45
C GLU A 85 1.88 10.23 13.72
N ALA A 86 2.25 10.48 14.98
CA ALA A 86 2.86 11.75 15.39
C ALA A 86 4.35 11.82 14.98
N THR A 87 5.06 10.71 15.11
CA THR A 87 6.53 10.64 14.94
C THR A 87 6.96 9.91 13.67
N GLY A 88 6.08 9.11 13.08
CA GLY A 88 6.40 8.21 11.98
C GLY A 88 7.25 7.03 12.43
N GLY A 89 8.07 6.50 11.51
CA GLY A 89 8.93 5.38 11.84
C GLY A 89 9.66 4.82 10.63
N ASN A 90 10.31 3.69 10.84
CA ASN A 90 10.92 2.91 9.78
C ASN A 90 10.50 1.45 9.92
N ILE A 91 10.18 0.84 8.78
CA ILE A 91 9.70 -0.54 8.70
C ILE A 91 10.42 -1.27 7.57
N LEU A 92 10.28 -2.59 7.54
CA LEU A 92 10.76 -3.44 6.47
C LEU A 92 9.64 -3.71 5.47
N ILE A 93 9.98 -4.01 4.22
CA ILE A 93 8.97 -4.32 3.19
C ILE A 93 8.12 -5.53 3.58
N LYS A 94 8.71 -6.53 4.23
CA LYS A 94 7.97 -7.68 4.76
C LYS A 94 6.91 -7.31 5.80
N ASP A 95 7.03 -6.16 6.46
CA ASP A 95 6.06 -5.71 7.46
C ASP A 95 4.76 -5.26 6.76
N PHE A 96 4.85 -4.62 5.59
CA PHE A 96 3.68 -4.35 4.73
C PHE A 96 3.02 -5.66 4.27
N LYS A 97 3.81 -6.69 3.94
CA LYS A 97 3.27 -8.00 3.57
C LYS A 97 2.47 -8.62 4.72
N GLY A 98 3.05 -8.64 5.92
CA GLY A 98 2.38 -9.17 7.11
C GLY A 98 1.10 -8.40 7.45
N ALA A 99 1.12 -7.07 7.32
CA ALA A 99 -0.07 -6.24 7.49
C ALA A 99 -1.14 -6.54 6.43
N ALA A 100 -0.75 -6.76 5.17
CA ALA A 100 -1.66 -7.15 4.11
C ALA A 100 -2.29 -8.53 4.39
N GLU A 101 -1.50 -9.53 4.78
CA GLU A 101 -1.98 -10.86 5.15
C GLU A 101 -3.02 -10.78 6.27
N LYS A 102 -2.74 -9.98 7.31
CA LYS A 102 -3.68 -9.74 8.41
C LYS A 102 -4.96 -9.05 7.94
N ALA A 103 -4.85 -7.95 7.20
CA ALA A 103 -5.99 -7.19 6.69
C ALA A 103 -6.86 -7.99 5.70
N CYS A 104 -6.28 -8.96 5.01
CA CYS A 104 -7.03 -9.87 4.15
C CYS A 104 -7.69 -11.03 4.92
N HIS A 105 -7.24 -11.34 6.14
CA HIS A 105 -7.84 -12.36 7.00
C HIS A 105 -9.02 -11.79 7.81
N GLU A 106 -8.86 -10.57 8.31
CA GLU A 106 -9.84 -9.87 9.14
C GLU A 106 -10.66 -8.90 8.30
N ALA A 107 -11.88 -9.30 7.92
CA ALA A 107 -12.78 -8.43 7.17
C ALA A 107 -13.14 -7.19 8.00
N ASN A 108 -12.78 -6.00 7.51
CA ASN A 108 -13.14 -4.72 8.10
C ASN A 108 -14.08 -3.93 7.17
N ALA A 109 -15.33 -3.76 7.58
CA ALA A 109 -16.34 -3.02 6.82
C ALA A 109 -16.07 -1.50 6.75
N GLU A 110 -15.37 -0.93 7.74
CA GLU A 110 -14.97 0.48 7.75
C GLU A 110 -13.78 0.75 6.82
N GLN A 111 -12.95 -0.28 6.58
CA GLN A 111 -11.79 -0.21 5.70
C GLN A 111 -11.80 -1.33 4.65
N PRO A 112 -12.82 -1.36 3.76
CA PRO A 112 -13.07 -2.49 2.86
C PRO A 112 -11.95 -2.70 1.82
N PHE A 113 -11.09 -1.69 1.61
CA PHE A 113 -9.99 -1.74 0.65
C PHE A 113 -8.61 -1.97 1.29
N MET A 114 -8.52 -2.10 2.63
CA MET A 114 -7.21 -2.18 3.31
C MET A 114 -6.37 -3.38 2.85
N CYS A 115 -7.00 -4.55 2.67
CA CYS A 115 -6.35 -5.72 2.09
C CYS A 115 -5.75 -5.43 0.70
N LEU A 116 -6.52 -4.77 -0.17
CA LEU A 116 -6.09 -4.41 -1.52
C LEU A 116 -4.93 -3.41 -1.48
N ASP A 117 -5.08 -2.33 -0.70
CA ASP A 117 -4.14 -1.23 -0.62
C ASP A 117 -2.77 -1.69 -0.10
N LEU A 118 -2.75 -2.45 1.01
CA LEU A 118 -1.51 -2.98 1.59
C LEU A 118 -0.86 -4.02 0.69
N THR A 119 -1.65 -4.89 0.05
CA THR A 119 -1.13 -5.85 -0.93
C THR A 119 -0.51 -5.15 -2.13
N PHE A 120 -1.14 -4.06 -2.60
CA PHE A 120 -0.62 -3.24 -3.68
C PHE A 120 0.70 -2.56 -3.31
N ILE A 121 0.75 -1.92 -2.14
CA ILE A 121 1.97 -1.28 -1.64
C ILE A 121 3.11 -2.29 -1.54
N TRP A 122 2.88 -3.42 -0.87
CA TRP A 122 3.90 -4.47 -0.72
C TRP A 122 4.38 -4.98 -2.09
N SER A 123 3.46 -5.36 -2.98
CA SER A 123 3.79 -5.91 -4.29
C SER A 123 4.51 -4.88 -5.18
N LEU A 124 4.12 -3.60 -5.12
CA LEU A 124 4.82 -2.53 -5.83
C LEU A 124 6.26 -2.38 -5.34
N LEU A 125 6.49 -2.35 -4.03
CA LEU A 125 7.83 -2.20 -3.46
C LEU A 125 8.73 -3.42 -3.75
N GLU A 126 8.24 -4.63 -3.49
CA GLU A 126 9.04 -5.85 -3.65
C GLU A 126 9.17 -6.29 -5.10
N HIS A 127 8.06 -6.34 -5.84
CA HIS A 127 8.04 -6.92 -7.19
C HIS A 127 8.07 -5.88 -8.31
N GLY A 128 7.54 -4.67 -8.07
CA GLY A 128 7.60 -3.58 -9.04
C GLY A 128 8.93 -2.85 -9.05
N PHE A 129 9.45 -2.53 -7.87
CA PHE A 129 10.72 -1.83 -7.70
C PHE A 129 11.90 -2.76 -7.40
N GLY A 130 11.66 -4.06 -7.20
CA GLY A 130 12.72 -5.06 -7.00
C GLY A 130 13.46 -4.92 -5.67
N LEU A 131 12.82 -4.34 -4.66
CA LEU A 131 13.41 -4.20 -3.33
C LEU A 131 13.32 -5.52 -2.55
N LYS A 132 14.26 -5.76 -1.65
CA LYS A 132 14.27 -6.98 -0.84
C LYS A 132 13.30 -6.88 0.33
N PRO A 133 12.75 -7.99 0.84
CA PRO A 133 11.86 -7.96 2.01
C PRO A 133 12.47 -7.27 3.24
N GLU A 134 13.80 -7.31 3.38
CA GLU A 134 14.59 -6.69 4.46
C GLU A 134 14.98 -5.24 4.18
N THR A 135 14.61 -4.68 3.02
CA THR A 135 14.85 -3.27 2.72
C THR A 135 14.04 -2.40 3.67
N LYS A 136 14.72 -1.45 4.31
CA LYS A 136 14.12 -0.49 5.25
C LYS A 136 13.53 0.70 4.49
N ILE A 137 12.28 1.03 4.81
CA ILE A 137 11.54 2.19 4.31
C ILE A 137 11.34 3.16 5.48
N PHE A 138 11.64 4.44 5.27
CA PHE A 138 11.41 5.51 6.25
C PHE A 138 10.09 6.21 5.92
N LEU A 139 9.20 6.30 6.90
CA LEU A 139 7.85 6.85 6.76
C LEU A 139 7.70 8.01 7.74
N HIS A 140 7.72 9.24 7.20
CA HIS A 140 7.58 10.45 8.01
C HIS A 140 6.63 11.42 7.32
N LYS A 141 5.77 12.09 8.08
CA LYS A 141 4.90 13.16 7.57
C LYS A 141 5.68 14.45 7.31
N LYS A 142 6.67 14.73 8.15
CA LYS A 142 7.48 15.96 8.14
C LYS A 142 8.94 15.64 8.37
N ILE A 143 9.84 16.43 7.79
CA ILE A 143 11.27 16.41 8.10
C ILE A 143 11.60 17.76 8.76
N ASN A 144 12.09 17.73 10.00
CA ASN A 144 12.38 18.93 10.79
C ASN A 144 11.21 19.92 10.89
N GLY A 145 9.99 19.42 11.02
CA GLY A 145 8.77 20.23 11.14
C GLY A 145 8.20 20.75 9.81
N HIS A 146 8.86 20.48 8.68
CA HIS A 146 8.40 20.88 7.35
C HIS A 146 7.80 19.70 6.58
N GLU A 147 6.65 19.93 5.96
CA GLU A 147 6.07 18.97 5.01
C GLU A 147 6.89 18.96 3.73
N ILE A 148 7.09 17.77 3.19
CA ILE A 148 7.86 17.59 1.97
C ILE A 148 6.91 17.69 0.79
N SER A 149 7.20 18.64 -0.09
CA SER A 149 6.46 18.83 -1.33
C SER A 149 7.42 19.02 -2.48
N TRP A 150 6.95 18.67 -3.68
CA TRP A 150 7.68 18.89 -4.92
C TRP A 150 8.03 20.38 -5.15
N ALA A 151 7.22 21.30 -4.59
CA ALA A 151 7.40 22.74 -4.73
C ALA A 151 8.73 23.23 -4.15
N LEU A 152 9.21 22.64 -3.05
CA LEU A 152 10.50 22.98 -2.46
C LEU A 152 11.66 22.64 -3.42
N GLY A 153 11.60 21.47 -4.06
CA GLY A 153 12.59 21.07 -5.07
C GLY A 153 12.58 21.98 -6.29
N ALA A 154 11.39 22.34 -6.78
CA ALA A 154 11.24 23.26 -7.90
C ALA A 154 11.80 24.66 -7.58
N ALA A 155 11.50 25.19 -6.39
CA ALA A 155 12.03 26.48 -5.94
C ALA A 155 13.56 26.45 -5.82
N TYR A 156 14.13 25.38 -5.26
CA TYR A 156 15.58 25.21 -5.15
C TYR A 156 16.26 25.22 -6.53
N GLU A 157 15.70 24.52 -7.51
CA GLU A 157 16.24 24.50 -8.87
C GLU A 157 16.28 25.91 -9.49
N VAL A 158 15.18 26.66 -9.35
CA VAL A 158 15.10 28.05 -9.84
C VAL A 158 16.13 28.95 -9.17
N LEU A 159 16.34 28.81 -7.86
CA LEU A 159 17.30 29.62 -7.10
C LEU A 159 18.75 29.26 -7.46
N ARG A 160 19.06 27.98 -7.61
CA ARG A 160 20.40 27.50 -8.01
C ARG A 160 20.78 27.99 -9.41
N GLY A 161 19.83 27.93 -10.37
CA GLY A 161 20.05 28.46 -11.73
C GLY A 161 20.26 29.98 -11.78
N LYS A 162 19.74 30.74 -10.80
CA LYS A 162 19.98 32.19 -10.67
C LYS A 162 21.34 32.53 -10.05
N GLN A 163 21.96 31.59 -9.34
CA GLN A 163 23.28 31.78 -8.71
C GLN A 163 24.44 31.59 -9.68
N THR A 164 24.21 31.01 -10.87
CA THR A 164 25.25 30.74 -11.88
C THR A 164 25.50 31.90 -12.87
N VAL A 165 24.80 33.03 -12.70
CA VAL A 165 24.92 34.23 -13.55
C VAL A 165 25.51 35.42 -12.77
N ARG A 166 26.39 35.16 -11.79
CA ARG A 166 27.22 36.19 -11.16
C ARG A 166 28.68 35.78 -11.12
#